data_AF-A0A2S9FS73-F1
#
_entry.id   AF-A0A2S9FS73-F1
#
_cell.length_a   1.000
_cell.length_b   1.000
_cell.length_c   1.000
_cell.angle_alpha   90.00
_cell.angle_beta   90.00
_cell.angle_gamma   90.00
#
_symmetry.space_group_name_H-M   'P 1'
#
loop_
_entity.id
_entity.type
_entity.pdbx_description
1 polymer ?
#
loop_
_entity_poly.entity_id
_entity_poly.type
_entity_poly.pdbx_seq_one_letter_code
_entity_poly.pdbx_strand_id
1 'polypeptide(L)' 'MSFPTVGNQLFQLASGSATSVDLVRRSLAAIEASQPTLNAFRVVLTDQALADAAEADRTRAARRAT' A
#
# COMPACT_ATOMS: atom_id res chain seq x y z
N MET A 1 20.84 0.96 5.99
CA MET A 1 19.60 1.24 5.25
C MET A 1 18.52 0.35 5.85
N SER A 2 17.47 0.91 6.45
CA SER A 2 16.40 0.10 7.06
C SER A 2 15.20 0.07 6.12
N PHE A 3 14.67 -1.11 5.83
CA PHE A 3 13.46 -1.27 5.03
C PHE A 3 12.24 -1.24 5.96
N PRO A 4 11.14 -0.56 5.57
CA PRO A 4 9.93 -0.53 6.37
C PRO A 4 9.36 -1.94 6.51
N THR A 5 9.01 -2.30 7.74
CA THR A 5 8.31 -3.55 8.05
C THR A 5 6.79 -3.34 7.96
N VAL A 6 6.03 -4.44 7.95
CA VAL A 6 4.57 -4.41 8.09
C VAL A 6 4.15 -3.72 9.40
N GLY A 7 4.95 -3.85 10.48
CA GLY A 7 4.72 -3.13 11.74
C GLY A 7 4.84 -1.61 11.59
N ASN A 8 5.81 -1.13 10.81
CA ASN A 8 5.93 0.30 10.50
C ASN A 8 4.74 0.81 9.68
N GLN A 9 4.21 0.00 8.77
CA GLN A 9 3.02 0.34 7.98
C GLN A 9 1.75 0.35 8.82
N LEU A 10 1.59 -0.60 9.74
CA LEU A 10 0.49 -0.62 10.70
C LEU A 10 0.49 0.65 11.56
N PHE A 11 1.66 1.06 12.05
CA PHE A 11 1.79 2.31 12.80
C PHE A 11 1.39 3.53 11.96
N GLN A 12 1.84 3.62 10.70
CA GLN A 12 1.45 4.72 9.80
C GLN A 12 -0.06 4.78 9.57
N LEU A 13 -0.71 3.63 9.38
CA LEU A 13 -2.17 3.55 9.21
C LEU A 13 -2.93 3.88 10.50
N ALA A 14 -2.36 3.58 11.66
CA ALA A 14 -2.97 3.85 12.96
C ALA A 14 -2.90 5.36 13.29
N SER A 15 -1.73 5.96 13.07
CA SER A 15 -1.47 7.39 13.30
C SER A 15 -2.08 8.31 12.23
N GLY A 16 -2.46 7.76 11.07
CA GLY A 16 -2.98 8.53 9.94
C GLY A 16 -1.89 9.21 9.10
N SER A 17 -0.61 8.86 9.29
CA SER A 17 0.49 9.39 8.47
C SER A 17 0.59 8.77 7.08
N ALA A 18 -0.21 7.73 6.81
CA ALA A 18 -0.44 7.18 5.48
C ALA A 18 -1.84 6.55 5.40
N THR A 19 -2.39 6.52 4.20
CA THR A 19 -3.57 5.73 3.84
C THR A 19 -3.16 4.37 3.24
N SER A 20 -4.12 3.45 3.13
CA SER A 20 -3.93 2.17 2.43
C SER A 20 -3.58 2.42 0.97
N VAL A 21 -4.24 3.40 0.34
CA VAL A 21 -3.91 3.83 -1.04
C VAL A 21 -2.47 4.32 -1.15
N ASP A 22 -1.98 5.12 -0.20
CA ASP A 22 -0.58 5.60 -0.21
C ASP A 22 0.41 4.44 -0.17
N LEU A 23 0.17 3.46 0.70
CA LEU A 23 1.05 2.30 0.85
C LEU A 23 1.04 1.42 -0.41
N VAL A 24 -0.12 1.18 -1.01
CA VAL A 24 -0.23 0.41 -2.26
C VAL A 24 0.44 1.13 -3.42
N ARG A 25 0.28 2.46 -3.54
CA ARG A 25 0.99 3.25 -4.57
C ARG A 25 2.51 3.16 -4.44
N ARG A 26 3.05 3.19 -3.22
CA ARG A 26 4.50 3.00 -2.97
C ARG A 26 4.97 1.62 -3.43
N SER A 27 4.20 0.57 -3.15
CA SER A 27 4.51 -0.79 -3.63
C SER A 27 4.48 -0.89 -5.15
N LEU A 28 3.44 -0.35 -5.80
CA LEU A 28 3.32 -0.34 -7.26
C LEU A 28 4.50 0.41 -7.92
N ALA A 29 4.89 1.56 -7.37
CA ALA A 29 6.05 2.31 -7.84
C ALA A 29 7.37 1.51 -7.69
N ALA A 30 7.54 0.78 -6.58
CA ALA A 30 8.71 -0.07 -6.39
C ALA A 30 8.74 -1.27 -7.35
N ILE A 31 7.58 -1.85 -7.67
CA ILE A 31 7.44 -2.90 -8.69
C ILE A 31 7.87 -2.34 -10.05
N GLU A 32 7.31 -1.20 -10.46
CA GLU A 32 7.64 -0.57 -11.74
C GLU A 32 9.12 -0.22 -11.86
N ALA A 33 9.70 0.39 -10.83
CA ALA A 33 11.11 0.78 -10.82
C ALA A 33 12.08 -0.40 -10.86
N SER A 34 11.70 -1.55 -10.28
CA SER A 34 12.56 -2.75 -10.24
C SER A 34 12.37 -3.68 -11.44
N GLN A 35 11.34 -3.46 -12.26
CA GLN A 35 11.00 -4.36 -13.36
C GLN A 35 12.14 -4.60 -14.37
N PRO A 36 12.92 -3.59 -14.81
CA PRO A 36 13.96 -3.80 -15.82
C PRO A 36 15.16 -4.62 -15.34
N THR A 37 15.34 -4.77 -14.04
CA THR A 37 16.53 -5.39 -13.43
C THR A 37 16.21 -6.67 -12.68
N LEU A 38 15.18 -6.65 -11.83
CA LEU A 38 14.78 -7.80 -11.02
C LEU A 38 13.74 -8.66 -11.74
N ASN A 39 12.80 -8.04 -12.48
CA ASN A 39 11.75 -8.71 -13.24
C ASN A 39 10.98 -9.77 -12.43
N ALA A 40 10.70 -9.49 -11.14
CA ALA A 40 10.06 -10.44 -10.23
C ALA A 40 8.54 -10.57 -10.45
N PHE A 41 7.91 -9.60 -11.13
CA PHE A 41 6.46 -9.55 -11.33
C PHE A 41 6.13 -9.69 -12.81
N ARG A 42 5.25 -10.62 -13.17
CA ARG A 42 4.81 -10.82 -14.57
C ARG A 42 3.48 -10.16 -14.89
N VAL A 43 2.55 -10.14 -13.92
CA VAL A 43 1.24 -9.50 -14.05
C VAL A 43 1.01 -8.68 -12.79
N VAL A 44 0.63 -7.41 -12.97
CA VAL A 44 0.33 -6.48 -11.88
C VAL A 44 -1.10 -5.98 -12.07
N LEU A 45 -1.97 -6.23 -11.10
CA LEU A 45 -3.37 -5.84 -11.13
C LEU A 45 -3.55 -4.44 -10.52
N THR A 46 -2.94 -3.43 -11.14
CA THR A 46 -2.86 -2.06 -10.61
C THR A 46 -4.21 -1.49 -10.19
N ASP A 47 -5.21 -1.58 -11.07
CA ASP A 47 -6.52 -0.97 -10.82
C ASP A 47 -7.26 -1.67 -9.67
N GLN A 48 -7.20 -3.00 -9.63
CA GLN A 48 -7.81 -3.78 -8.55
C GLN A 48 -7.13 -3.48 -7.21
N ALA A 49 -5.80 -3.43 -7.19
CA ALA A 49 -5.05 -3.13 -5.97
C ALA A 49 -5.39 -1.75 -5.40
N LEU A 50 -5.60 -0.75 -6.28
CA LEU A 50 -6.04 0.58 -5.87
C LEU A 50 -7.49 0.60 -5.38
N ALA A 51 -8.39 -0.17 -6.02
CA ALA A 51 -9.78 -0.30 -5.60
C ALA A 51 -9.89 -0.94 -4.21
N ASP A 52 -9.14 -2.03 -3.96
CA ASP A 52 -9.11 -2.73 -2.68
C ASP A 52 -8.53 -1.83 -1.57
N ALA A 53 -7.50 -1.05 -1.87
CA ALA A 53 -6.92 -0.09 -0.93
C ALA A 53 -7.93 1.01 -0.55
N ALA A 54 -8.68 1.53 -1.53
CA ALA A 54 -9.70 2.54 -1.27
C ALA A 54 -10.86 1.99 -0.42
N GLU A 55 -11.25 0.74 -0.60
CA GLU A 55 -12.23 0.06 0.28
C GLU A 55 -11.67 -0.12 1.70
N ALA A 56 -10.40 -0.51 1.83
CA ALA A 56 -9.76 -0.64 3.14
C ALA A 56 -9.75 0.69 3.89
N ASP A 57 -9.45 1.81 3.21
CA ASP A 57 -9.50 3.15 3.82
C ASP A 57 -10.92 3.52 4.28
N ARG A 58 -11.95 3.24 3.46
CA ARG A 58 -13.36 3.44 3.84
C ARG A 58 -13.73 2.62 5.07
N THR A 59 -13.37 1.34 5.10
CA THR A 59 -13.62 0.45 6.25
C THR A 59 -12.92 0.95 7.51
N ARG A 60 -11.68 1.41 7.40
CA ARG A 60 -10.91 1.95 8.53
C ARG A 60 -11.51 3.25 9.07
N ALA A 61 -11.97 4.13 8.19
CA ALA A 61 -12.65 5.36 8.58
C ALA A 61 -13.96 5.07 9.33
N ALA A 62 -14.78 4.14 8.81
CA ALA A 62 -16.03 3.74 9.45
C ALA A 62 -15.81 3.16 10.87
N ARG A 63 -14.80 2.32 11.06
CA ARG A 63 -14.45 1.76 12.38
C ARG A 63 -13.94 2.78 13.39
N ARG A 64 -13.38 3.91 12.93
CA ARG A 64 -12.90 4.98 13.82
C ARG A 64 -14.04 5.90 14.29
N ALA A 65 -15.14 5.94 13.54
CA ALA A 65 -16.29 6.80 13.83
C ALA A 65 -17.28 6.19 14.83
N THR A 66 -17.03 4.96 15.30
CA THR A 66 -17.83 4.22 16.30
C THR A 66 -17.02 4.06 17.58
#